data_AF-A0A2I0KRY5-F1
#
_entry.id   AF-A0A2I0KRY5-F1
#
_cell.length_a   1.000
_cell.length_b   1.000
_cell.length_c   1.000
_cell.angle_alpha   90.00
_cell.angle_beta   90.00
_cell.angle_gamma   90.00
#
_symmetry.space_group_name_H-M   'P 1'
#
loop_
_entity.id
_entity.type
_entity.pdbx_description
1 polymer ?
#
loop_
_entity_poly.entity_id
_entity_poly.type
_entity_poly.pdbx_seq_one_letter_code
_entity_poly.pdbx_strand_id
1 'polypeptide(L)'
;MGELMPLPATTTGVDLNAAFPPVALMERLKDYGQEDALAHWPQLSPRERQLLLHDLQSLDLPRIDRIIRCSLTSQGLPIAAIEPVPQSNVSTLEERTAEERERWWKMGLKAISQGKLAVLLLAGGQGTRLGSSDPKGCFNIGLPSGKSLFQIQAERILCVQKLASQDINEDSTGCLPIHWYIMTSPFTNEATRKYFETHKYFGLSADQITFFQQGTIPCVSKDGRFIMETPVKVAKAPDGNGGVYS
;
A
#
# COMPACT_ATOMS: atom_id res chain seq x y z
N MET A 1 15.04 32.04 0.93
CA MET A 1 14.26 32.63 -0.18
C MET A 1 14.88 32.14 -1.47
N GLY A 2 14.22 31.21 -2.13
CA GLY A 2 14.61 30.62 -3.40
C GLY A 2 13.39 29.87 -3.90
N GLU A 3 12.48 30.60 -4.55
CA GLU A 3 11.26 30.05 -5.14
C GLU A 3 11.63 29.07 -6.24
N LEU A 4 11.27 27.80 -6.07
CA LEU A 4 11.22 26.84 -7.16
C LEU A 4 10.09 27.26 -8.10
N MET A 5 10.44 27.66 -9.32
CA MET A 5 9.47 27.95 -10.36
C MET A 5 8.56 26.73 -10.62
N PRO A 6 7.23 26.91 -10.72
CA PRO A 6 6.37 25.89 -11.28
C PRO A 6 6.61 25.78 -12.80
N LEU A 7 6.57 24.55 -13.32
CA LEU A 7 6.71 24.27 -14.76
C LEU A 7 5.59 24.92 -15.58
N PRO A 8 5.87 25.39 -16.81
CA PRO A 8 4.84 25.66 -17.79
C PRO A 8 4.27 24.33 -18.31
N ALA A 9 2.94 24.25 -18.34
CA ALA A 9 2.22 23.15 -18.96
C ALA A 9 2.33 23.23 -20.49
N THR A 10 3.35 22.64 -21.09
CA THR A 10 3.38 22.34 -22.54
C THR A 10 4.28 21.16 -22.85
N THR A 11 3.67 20.00 -23.05
CA THR A 11 4.23 18.86 -23.81
C THR A 11 4.26 19.22 -25.29
N THR A 12 5.26 19.99 -25.72
CA THR A 12 5.51 20.26 -27.14
C THR A 12 6.99 20.16 -27.45
N GLY A 13 7.38 19.14 -28.22
CA GLY A 13 8.65 19.14 -28.95
C GLY A 13 9.78 18.21 -28.48
N VAL A 14 9.49 17.06 -27.86
CA VAL A 14 10.54 16.04 -27.69
C VAL A 14 10.67 15.25 -28.99
N ASP A 15 11.78 15.44 -29.72
CA ASP A 15 12.10 14.60 -30.88
C ASP A 15 12.48 13.19 -30.42
N LEU A 16 11.50 12.28 -30.49
CA LEU A 16 11.69 10.88 -30.12
C LEU A 16 12.56 10.10 -31.13
N ASN A 17 12.84 10.67 -32.30
CA ASN A 17 13.76 10.07 -33.27
C ASN A 17 15.21 10.44 -32.98
N ALA A 18 15.47 11.46 -32.16
CA ALA A 18 16.81 11.91 -31.82
C ALA A 18 17.62 10.80 -31.13
N ALA A 19 18.88 10.63 -31.57
CA ALA A 19 19.80 9.67 -30.99
C ALA A 19 20.17 9.96 -29.52
N PHE A 20 19.88 11.18 -29.05
CA PHE A 20 20.21 11.66 -27.71
C PHE A 20 18.95 11.95 -26.89
N PRO A 21 19.00 11.75 -25.56
CA PRO A 21 17.88 12.08 -24.68
C PRO A 21 17.66 13.60 -24.61
N PRO A 22 16.44 14.05 -24.26
CA PRO A 22 16.15 15.47 -24.07
C PRO A 22 17.10 16.09 -23.04
N VAL A 23 17.78 17.17 -23.41
CA VAL A 23 18.82 17.81 -22.59
C VAL A 23 18.30 18.17 -21.20
N ALA A 24 17.12 18.80 -21.12
CA ALA A 24 16.51 19.18 -19.84
C ALA A 24 16.21 17.98 -18.91
N LEU A 25 15.84 16.81 -19.46
CA LEU A 25 15.62 15.61 -18.64
C LEU A 25 16.95 15.04 -18.17
N MET A 26 17.95 14.99 -19.06
CA MET A 26 19.29 14.51 -18.72
C MET A 26 19.93 15.37 -17.62
N GLU A 27 19.85 16.70 -17.73
CA GLU A 27 20.32 17.64 -16.70
C GLU A 27 19.58 17.43 -15.38
N ARG A 28 18.24 17.36 -15.42
CA ARG A 28 17.43 17.10 -14.22
C ARG A 28 17.81 15.80 -13.53
N LEU A 29 18.08 14.72 -14.28
CA LEU A 29 18.50 13.44 -13.67
C LEU A 29 19.90 13.53 -13.08
N LYS A 30 20.83 14.26 -13.72
CA LYS A 30 22.18 14.51 -13.19
C LYS A 30 22.15 15.26 -11.85
N ASP A 31 21.23 16.19 -11.67
CA ASP A 31 21.05 16.92 -10.39
C ASP A 31 20.77 15.96 -9.22
N TYR A 32 20.24 14.76 -9.50
CA TYR A 32 19.96 13.71 -8.51
C TYR A 32 20.87 12.47 -8.65
N GLY A 33 21.88 12.50 -9.52
CA GLY A 33 22.78 11.37 -9.78
C GLY A 33 22.08 10.14 -10.40
N GLN A 34 21.05 10.36 -11.22
CA GLN A 34 20.21 9.31 -11.82
C GLN A 34 20.31 9.24 -13.35
N GLU A 35 21.34 9.83 -13.95
CA GLU A 35 21.53 9.87 -15.41
C GLU A 35 21.69 8.48 -16.04
N ASP A 36 22.15 7.49 -15.28
CA ASP A 36 22.33 6.11 -15.72
C ASP A 36 21.01 5.45 -16.14
N ALA A 37 19.86 5.97 -15.69
CA ALA A 37 18.55 5.51 -16.15
C ALA A 37 18.36 5.71 -17.66
N LEU A 38 19.15 6.57 -18.31
CA LEU A 38 19.14 6.82 -19.75
C LEU A 38 20.22 6.04 -20.53
N ALA A 39 20.99 5.16 -19.88
CA ALA A 39 22.15 4.49 -20.49
C ALA A 39 21.82 3.73 -21.79
N HIS A 40 20.61 3.16 -21.88
CA HIS A 40 20.16 2.41 -23.05
C HIS A 40 19.46 3.25 -24.13
N TRP A 41 19.31 4.57 -23.94
CA TRP A 41 18.57 5.46 -24.85
C TRP A 41 18.88 5.29 -26.35
N PRO A 42 20.16 5.16 -26.78
CA PRO A 42 20.49 5.03 -28.20
C PRO A 42 19.92 3.77 -28.85
N GLN A 43 19.68 2.71 -28.07
CA GLN A 43 19.19 1.41 -28.52
C GLN A 43 17.66 1.33 -28.56
N LEU A 44 16.98 2.31 -27.94
CA LEU A 44 15.52 2.33 -27.84
C LEU A 44 14.87 2.86 -29.12
N SER A 45 13.78 2.21 -29.52
CA SER A 45 12.86 2.74 -30.53
C SER A 45 12.15 4.02 -30.04
N PRO A 46 11.56 4.83 -30.94
CA PRO A 46 10.80 6.02 -30.55
C PRO A 46 9.67 5.73 -29.54
N ARG A 47 9.03 4.56 -29.67
CA ARG A 47 7.98 4.12 -28.73
C ARG A 47 8.53 3.80 -27.35
N GLU A 48 9.65 3.10 -27.30
CA GLU A 48 10.34 2.75 -26.05
C GLU A 48 10.88 3.98 -25.32
N ARG A 49 11.42 4.96 -26.07
CA ARG A 49 11.82 6.27 -25.53
C ARG A 49 10.63 6.97 -24.89
N GLN A 50 9.47 6.97 -25.52
CA GLN A 50 8.27 7.56 -24.95
C GLN A 50 7.85 6.88 -23.63
N LEU A 51 7.94 5.56 -23.55
CA LEU A 51 7.63 4.81 -22.33
C LEU A 51 8.59 5.17 -21.19
N LEU A 52 9.90 5.21 -21.48
CA LEU A 52 10.92 5.60 -20.51
C LEU A 52 10.73 7.05 -20.02
N LEU A 53 10.45 7.98 -20.93
CA LEU A 53 10.17 9.38 -20.58
C LEU A 53 8.98 9.49 -19.63
N HIS A 54 7.88 8.81 -19.96
CA HIS A 54 6.69 8.84 -19.11
C HIS A 54 6.97 8.24 -17.72
N ASP A 55 7.69 7.12 -17.65
CA ASP A 55 8.03 6.49 -16.39
C ASP A 55 8.92 7.40 -15.52
N LEU A 56 9.96 8.00 -16.09
CA LEU A 56 10.85 8.91 -15.37
C LEU A 56 10.17 10.23 -14.97
N GLN A 57 9.29 10.77 -15.82
CA GLN A 57 8.52 11.99 -15.51
C GLN A 57 7.50 11.78 -14.41
N SER A 58 7.01 10.54 -14.22
CA SER A 58 6.11 10.20 -13.12
C SER A 58 6.78 10.21 -11.73
N LEU A 59 8.11 10.27 -11.68
CA LEU A 59 8.88 10.23 -10.43
C LEU A 59 9.00 11.63 -9.80
N ASP A 60 8.66 11.71 -8.52
CA ASP A 60 9.00 12.86 -7.66
C ASP A 60 10.47 12.75 -7.23
N LEU A 61 11.38 13.12 -8.14
CA LEU A 61 12.84 13.06 -7.91
C LEU A 61 13.28 13.80 -6.63
N PRO A 62 12.81 15.03 -6.31
CA PRO A 62 13.13 15.68 -5.03
C PRO A 62 12.77 14.83 -3.81
N ARG A 63 11.57 14.24 -3.78
CA ARG A 63 11.15 13.38 -2.67
C ARG A 63 11.99 12.10 -2.60
N ILE A 64 12.24 11.48 -3.74
CA ILE A 64 12.99 10.21 -3.82
C ILE A 64 14.44 10.42 -3.39
N ASP A 65 15.12 11.47 -3.86
CA ASP A 65 16.49 11.81 -3.43
C ASP A 65 16.57 12.02 -1.92
N ARG A 66 15.62 12.75 -1.33
CA ARG A 66 15.55 12.91 0.13
C ARG A 66 15.42 11.56 0.85
N ILE A 67 14.57 10.67 0.37
CA ILE A 67 14.41 9.32 0.94
C ILE A 67 15.73 8.56 0.86
N ILE A 68 16.35 8.50 -0.33
CA ILE A 68 17.61 7.78 -0.56
C ILE A 68 18.72 8.30 0.35
N ARG A 69 18.92 9.62 0.40
CA ARG A 69 19.95 10.23 1.26
C ARG A 69 19.70 9.90 2.72
N CYS A 70 18.49 10.14 3.22
CA CYS A 70 18.16 9.82 4.62
C CYS A 70 18.37 8.34 4.93
N SER A 71 17.98 7.42 4.04
CA SER A 71 18.15 5.98 4.25
C SER A 71 19.61 5.51 4.21
N LEU A 72 20.44 6.08 3.32
CA LEU A 72 21.84 5.68 3.18
C LEU A 72 22.77 6.37 4.20
N THR A 73 22.47 7.60 4.60
CA THR A 73 23.27 8.36 5.57
C THR A 73 22.83 8.16 7.01
N SER A 74 21.68 7.51 7.25
CA SER A 74 21.22 7.20 8.61
C SER A 74 22.15 6.18 9.26
N GLN A 75 23.23 6.67 9.87
CA GLN A 75 23.82 6.02 11.03
C GLN A 75 22.71 6.03 12.08
N GLY A 76 22.16 4.87 12.41
CA GLY A 76 20.95 4.75 13.23
C GLY A 76 20.94 5.71 14.41
N LEU A 77 19.75 6.17 14.80
CA LEU A 77 19.59 7.03 15.97
C LEU A 77 20.41 6.46 17.15
N PRO A 78 21.05 7.32 17.97
CA PRO A 78 21.71 6.84 19.18
C PRO A 78 20.72 5.94 19.90
N ILE A 79 21.14 4.70 20.19
CA ILE A 79 20.27 3.69 20.80
C ILE A 79 19.80 4.29 22.12
N ALA A 80 18.60 4.88 22.10
CA ALA A 80 17.93 5.28 23.31
C ALA A 80 17.80 4.02 24.16
N ALA A 81 17.99 4.15 25.48
CA ALA A 81 17.79 3.03 26.38
C ALA A 81 16.41 2.44 26.10
N ILE A 82 16.38 1.17 25.66
CA ILE A 82 15.14 0.48 25.36
C ILE A 82 14.50 0.17 26.71
N GLU A 83 13.46 0.91 27.05
CA GLU A 83 12.70 0.71 28.29
C GLU A 83 11.38 -0.04 28.01
N PRO A 84 10.93 -0.90 28.93
CA PRO A 84 9.62 -1.53 28.83
C PRO A 84 8.48 -0.50 28.84
N VAL A 85 7.37 -0.81 28.16
CA VAL A 85 6.13 -0.03 28.27
C VAL A 85 5.63 -0.10 29.73
N PRO A 86 5.16 1.01 30.33
CA PRO A 86 4.60 1.00 31.67
C PRO A 86 3.49 -0.04 31.82
N GLN A 87 3.53 -0.87 32.87
CA GLN A 87 2.54 -1.92 33.10
C GLN A 87 1.10 -1.39 33.17
N SER A 88 0.90 -0.15 33.63
CA SER A 88 -0.41 0.52 33.65
C SER A 88 -1.07 0.65 32.27
N ASN A 89 -0.28 0.57 31.19
CA ASN A 89 -0.74 0.72 29.81
C ASN A 89 -0.88 -0.64 29.09
N VAL A 90 -0.66 -1.74 29.81
CA VAL A 90 -0.63 -3.10 29.25
C VAL A 90 -1.74 -3.94 29.88
N SER A 91 -2.43 -4.72 29.05
CA SER A 91 -3.39 -5.74 29.52
C SER A 91 -3.16 -7.05 28.77
N THR A 92 -2.85 -8.13 29.50
CA THR A 92 -2.67 -9.48 28.95
C THR A 92 -3.98 -10.26 28.94
N LEU A 93 -4.12 -11.30 28.11
CA LEU A 93 -5.37 -12.07 28.05
C LEU A 93 -5.58 -12.94 29.30
N GLU A 94 -4.47 -13.45 29.82
CA GLU A 94 -4.38 -14.38 30.94
C GLU A 94 -4.80 -13.72 32.26
N GLU A 95 -4.44 -12.44 32.45
CA GLU A 95 -4.72 -11.70 33.69
C GLU A 95 -6.09 -11.03 33.71
N ARG A 96 -6.80 -10.96 32.58
CA ARG A 96 -8.14 -10.34 32.50
C ARG A 96 -9.17 -11.15 33.27
N THR A 97 -9.83 -10.49 34.22
CA THR A 97 -10.98 -11.02 34.96
C THR A 97 -12.17 -11.27 34.03
N ALA A 98 -13.13 -12.08 34.47
CA ALA A 98 -14.34 -12.35 33.68
C ALA A 98 -15.15 -11.08 33.46
N GLU A 99 -15.20 -10.20 34.47
CA GLU A 99 -15.90 -8.93 34.46
C GLU A 99 -15.29 -7.95 33.44
N GLU A 100 -13.95 -7.88 33.36
CA GLU A 100 -13.27 -7.04 32.36
C GLU A 100 -13.51 -7.52 30.94
N ARG A 101 -13.45 -8.84 30.70
CA ARG A 101 -13.72 -9.44 29.38
C ARG A 101 -15.12 -9.10 28.92
N GLU A 102 -16.11 -9.30 29.79
CA GLU A 102 -17.51 -9.01 29.50
C GLU A 102 -17.74 -7.51 29.27
N ARG A 103 -17.12 -6.66 30.09
CA ARG A 103 -17.19 -5.20 29.94
C ARG A 103 -16.63 -4.77 28.58
N TRP A 104 -15.43 -5.21 28.21
CA TRP A 104 -14.81 -4.82 26.95
C TRP A 104 -15.51 -5.41 25.74
N TRP A 105 -16.04 -6.63 25.84
CA TRP A 105 -16.87 -7.24 24.82
C TRP A 105 -18.11 -6.39 24.52
N LYS A 106 -18.89 -6.04 25.54
CA LYS A 106 -20.06 -5.15 25.42
C LYS A 106 -19.69 -3.76 24.89
N MET A 107 -18.60 -3.18 25.37
CA MET A 107 -18.10 -1.90 24.86
C MET A 107 -17.77 -1.96 23.37
N GLY A 108 -17.13 -3.04 22.91
CA GLY A 108 -16.80 -3.28 21.52
C GLY A 108 -18.04 -3.43 20.64
N LEU A 109 -18.98 -4.31 21.03
CA LEU A 109 -20.24 -4.50 20.31
C LEU A 109 -21.04 -3.21 20.21
N LYS A 110 -21.10 -2.42 21.29
CA LYS A 110 -21.73 -1.10 21.29
C LYS A 110 -21.03 -0.10 20.35
N ALA A 111 -19.71 -0.14 20.25
CA ALA A 111 -18.99 0.71 19.30
C ALA A 111 -19.27 0.30 17.85
N ILE A 112 -19.34 -1.00 17.58
CA ILE A 112 -19.69 -1.55 16.27
C ILE A 112 -21.11 -1.15 15.87
N SER A 113 -22.09 -1.36 16.76
CA SER A 113 -23.49 -1.01 16.47
C SER A 113 -23.70 0.47 16.17
N GLN A 114 -22.90 1.33 16.80
CA GLN A 114 -22.88 2.77 16.58
C GLN A 114 -22.08 3.21 15.32
N GLY A 115 -21.59 2.27 14.51
CA GLY A 115 -20.81 2.56 13.30
C GLY A 115 -19.44 3.19 13.57
N LYS A 116 -18.84 2.95 14.74
CA LYS A 116 -17.56 3.55 15.14
C LYS A 116 -16.35 2.68 14.79
N LEU A 117 -16.56 1.56 14.10
CA LEU A 117 -15.50 0.64 13.69
C LEU A 117 -15.40 0.60 12.16
N ALA A 118 -14.18 0.77 11.67
CA ALA A 118 -13.77 0.36 10.33
C ALA A 118 -12.56 -0.57 10.43
N VAL A 119 -12.38 -1.43 9.43
CA VAL A 119 -11.25 -2.34 9.31
C VAL A 119 -10.37 -1.90 8.16
N LEU A 120 -9.07 -1.78 8.42
CA LEU A 120 -8.06 -1.52 7.41
C LEU A 120 -7.23 -2.78 7.19
N LEU A 121 -7.30 -3.36 6.00
CA LEU A 121 -6.50 -4.50 5.59
C LEU A 121 -5.33 -4.06 4.72
N LEU A 122 -4.13 -4.43 5.13
CA LEU A 122 -2.89 -4.22 4.38
C LEU A 122 -2.63 -5.42 3.45
N ALA A 123 -3.14 -5.34 2.22
CA ALA A 123 -3.10 -6.39 1.19
C ALA A 123 -2.19 -6.04 -0.01
N GLY A 124 -1.16 -5.23 0.21
CA GLY A 124 -0.20 -4.84 -0.83
C GLY A 124 0.79 -5.93 -1.27
N GLY A 125 0.97 -6.98 -0.45
CA GLY A 125 1.94 -8.04 -0.68
C GLY A 125 1.44 -9.16 -1.60
N GLN A 126 2.30 -9.58 -2.52
CA GLN A 126 2.10 -10.79 -3.32
C GLN A 126 2.35 -12.07 -2.50
N GLY A 127 1.69 -13.17 -2.88
CA GLY A 127 1.81 -14.49 -2.25
C GLY A 127 3.08 -15.28 -2.61
N THR A 128 4.12 -14.64 -3.14
CA THR A 128 5.28 -15.34 -3.76
C THR A 128 6.01 -16.28 -2.80
N ARG A 129 6.15 -15.90 -1.52
CA ARG A 129 6.74 -16.78 -0.48
C ARG A 129 5.88 -18.00 -0.14
N LEU A 130 4.60 -17.99 -0.51
CA LEU A 130 3.67 -19.11 -0.38
C LEU A 130 3.57 -19.93 -1.66
N GLY A 131 4.41 -19.63 -2.68
CA GLY A 131 4.41 -20.32 -3.96
C GLY A 131 3.23 -19.95 -4.87
N SER A 132 2.59 -18.79 -4.64
CA SER A 132 1.48 -18.29 -5.47
C SER A 132 1.85 -16.96 -6.13
N SER A 133 1.45 -16.81 -7.40
CA SER A 133 1.52 -15.55 -8.14
C SER A 133 0.41 -14.57 -7.77
N ASP A 134 -0.62 -15.04 -7.06
CA ASP A 134 -1.80 -14.25 -6.72
C ASP A 134 -1.57 -13.38 -5.47
N PRO A 135 -2.41 -12.36 -5.24
CA PRO A 135 -2.43 -11.64 -3.97
C PRO A 135 -2.58 -12.62 -2.80
N LYS A 136 -1.83 -12.38 -1.70
CA LYS A 136 -1.80 -13.29 -0.55
C LYS A 136 -3.19 -13.60 0.00
N GLY A 137 -4.12 -12.63 -0.03
CA GLY A 137 -5.48 -12.82 0.47
C GLY A 137 -6.29 -13.89 -0.30
N CYS A 138 -5.96 -14.15 -1.56
CA CYS A 138 -6.60 -15.18 -2.38
C CYS A 138 -6.13 -16.61 -2.00
N PHE A 139 -5.06 -16.73 -1.22
CA PHE A 139 -4.45 -18.01 -0.92
C PHE A 139 -5.37 -18.92 -0.08
N ASN A 140 -5.50 -20.17 -0.51
CA ASN A 140 -6.18 -21.23 0.24
C ASN A 140 -5.13 -22.02 1.03
N ILE A 141 -5.23 -22.00 2.35
CA ILE A 141 -4.30 -22.68 3.27
C ILE A 141 -4.62 -24.18 3.48
N GLY A 142 -5.57 -24.74 2.73
CA GLY A 142 -5.92 -26.17 2.81
C GLY A 142 -6.90 -26.52 3.92
N LEU A 143 -7.73 -25.57 4.37
CA LEU A 143 -8.82 -25.88 5.29
C LEU A 143 -9.89 -26.73 4.58
N PRO A 144 -10.63 -27.60 5.29
CA PRO A 144 -11.71 -28.42 4.69
C PRO A 144 -12.78 -27.61 3.94
N SER A 145 -12.97 -26.34 4.33
CA SER A 145 -13.92 -25.43 3.68
C SER A 145 -13.42 -24.89 2.33
N GLY A 146 -12.13 -25.02 2.01
CA GLY A 146 -11.50 -24.48 0.82
C GLY A 146 -11.42 -22.94 0.76
N LYS A 147 -11.75 -22.25 1.87
CA LYS A 147 -11.85 -20.79 1.91
C LYS A 147 -10.49 -20.12 1.82
N SER A 148 -10.44 -18.99 1.10
CA SER A 148 -9.27 -18.11 1.07
C SER A 148 -9.17 -17.25 2.33
N LEU A 149 -8.01 -16.62 2.53
CA LEU A 149 -7.82 -15.68 3.65
C LEU A 149 -8.79 -14.49 3.60
N PHE A 150 -9.08 -13.95 2.40
CA PHE A 150 -10.09 -12.90 2.24
C PHE A 150 -11.47 -13.34 2.69
N GLN A 151 -11.91 -14.53 2.29
CA GLN A 151 -13.22 -15.05 2.67
C GLN A 151 -13.34 -15.25 4.18
N ILE A 152 -12.31 -15.82 4.82
CA ILE A 152 -12.31 -16.02 6.28
C ILE A 152 -12.42 -14.68 7.02
N GLN A 153 -11.76 -13.63 6.54
CA GLN A 153 -11.83 -12.29 7.13
C GLN A 153 -13.20 -11.63 6.90
N ALA A 154 -13.75 -11.74 5.69
CA ALA A 154 -15.08 -11.22 5.37
C ALA A 154 -16.18 -11.86 6.24
N GLU A 155 -16.13 -13.18 6.42
CA GLU A 155 -17.08 -13.91 7.26
C GLU A 155 -16.94 -13.56 8.74
N ARG A 156 -15.74 -13.20 9.21
CA ARG A 156 -15.55 -12.66 10.57
C ARG A 156 -16.22 -11.29 10.72
N ILE A 157 -16.10 -10.41 9.73
CA ILE A 157 -16.78 -9.11 9.71
C ILE A 157 -18.30 -9.31 9.76
N LEU A 158 -18.84 -10.18 8.91
CA LEU A 158 -20.27 -10.53 8.91
C LEU A 158 -20.73 -11.08 10.26
N CYS A 159 -19.96 -11.98 10.87
CA CYS A 159 -20.26 -12.57 12.16
C CYS A 159 -20.33 -11.50 13.25
N VAL A 160 -19.33 -10.62 13.33
CA VAL A 160 -19.27 -9.56 14.34
C VAL A 160 -20.37 -8.51 14.15
N GLN A 161 -20.71 -8.16 12.90
CA GLN A 161 -21.88 -7.32 12.60
C GLN A 161 -23.18 -7.95 13.09
N LYS A 162 -23.37 -9.25 12.86
CA LYS A 162 -24.55 -9.98 13.33
C LYS A 162 -24.63 -9.99 14.85
N LEU A 163 -23.52 -10.27 15.54
CA LEU A 163 -23.46 -10.26 17.00
C LEU A 163 -23.76 -8.87 17.57
N ALA A 164 -23.18 -7.82 16.98
CA ALA A 164 -23.45 -6.45 17.39
C ALA A 164 -24.92 -6.06 17.14
N SER A 165 -25.54 -6.55 16.07
CA SER A 165 -26.97 -6.32 15.79
C SER A 165 -27.90 -6.95 16.82
N GLN A 166 -27.52 -8.09 17.40
CA GLN A 166 -28.33 -8.83 18.38
C GLN A 166 -28.27 -8.20 19.79
N ASP A 167 -27.19 -7.47 20.08
CA ASP A 167 -26.98 -6.78 21.38
C ASP A 167 -27.73 -5.43 21.46
N ILE A 168 -28.31 -4.99 20.33
CA ILE A 168 -29.07 -3.75 20.22
C ILE A 168 -30.55 -4.03 20.55
N ASN A 169 -31.10 -3.30 21.54
CA ASN A 169 -32.54 -3.32 21.83
C ASN A 169 -33.38 -2.78 20.65
N GLU A 170 -34.61 -3.28 20.50
CA GLU A 170 -35.53 -3.10 19.36
C GLU A 170 -35.74 -1.65 18.86
N ASP A 171 -35.45 -0.62 19.67
CA ASP A 171 -35.68 0.79 19.36
C ASP A 171 -34.58 1.47 18.51
N SER A 172 -33.58 0.73 18.05
CA SER A 172 -32.44 1.33 17.33
C SER A 172 -32.53 1.07 15.82
N THR A 173 -32.34 2.12 15.02
CA THR A 173 -31.95 1.99 13.61
C THR A 173 -30.80 0.98 13.51
N GLY A 174 -31.00 -0.11 12.75
CA GLY A 174 -30.17 -1.32 12.80
C GLY A 174 -28.65 -1.10 12.71
N CYS A 175 -27.89 -2.13 13.08
CA CYS A 175 -26.41 -2.06 13.11
C CYS A 175 -25.84 -1.54 11.79
N LEU A 176 -25.05 -0.48 11.89
CA LEU A 176 -24.32 0.04 10.74
C LEU A 176 -23.25 -0.98 10.28
N PRO A 177 -23.03 -1.13 8.96
CA PRO A 177 -22.02 -2.05 8.44
C PRO A 177 -20.60 -1.58 8.82
N ILE A 178 -19.71 -2.54 9.06
CA ILE A 178 -18.29 -2.25 9.31
C ILE A 178 -17.64 -1.96 7.97
N HIS A 179 -17.14 -0.75 7.77
CA HIS A 179 -16.46 -0.39 6.54
C HIS A 179 -15.10 -1.09 6.45
N TRP A 180 -14.83 -1.74 5.31
CA TRP A 180 -13.60 -2.48 5.07
C TRP A 180 -12.75 -1.78 4.01
N TYR A 181 -11.71 -1.09 4.48
CA TYR A 181 -10.68 -0.52 3.63
C TYR A 181 -9.64 -1.58 3.29
N ILE A 182 -9.42 -1.83 2.00
CA ILE A 182 -8.45 -2.81 1.51
C ILE A 182 -7.37 -2.06 0.75
N MET A 183 -6.21 -1.91 1.40
CA MET A 183 -5.02 -1.32 0.81
C MET A 183 -4.31 -2.37 -0.05
N THR A 184 -4.20 -2.11 -1.34
CA THR A 184 -3.51 -2.98 -2.32
C THR A 184 -2.26 -2.28 -2.84
N SER A 185 -1.43 -2.98 -3.61
CA SER A 185 -0.34 -2.38 -4.37
C SER A 185 -0.71 -2.31 -5.86
N PRO A 186 0.03 -1.56 -6.69
CA PRO A 186 -0.12 -1.64 -8.15
C PRO A 186 -0.05 -3.06 -8.71
N PHE A 187 0.65 -3.97 -8.01
CA PHE A 187 0.83 -5.35 -8.42
C PHE A 187 -0.31 -6.28 -7.97
N THR A 188 -1.14 -5.88 -7.00
CA THR A 188 -2.20 -6.74 -6.44
C THR A 188 -3.61 -6.20 -6.64
N ASN A 189 -3.78 -4.92 -6.97
CA ASN A 189 -5.08 -4.23 -7.01
C ASN A 189 -6.09 -4.89 -7.96
N GLU A 190 -5.72 -5.08 -9.24
CA GLU A 190 -6.63 -5.61 -10.26
C GLU A 190 -7.09 -7.04 -9.93
N ALA A 191 -6.13 -7.92 -9.64
CA ALA A 191 -6.41 -9.29 -9.24
C ALA A 191 -7.28 -9.36 -7.97
N THR A 192 -7.03 -8.50 -6.99
CA THR A 192 -7.81 -8.44 -5.75
C THR A 192 -9.25 -8.00 -6.01
N ARG A 193 -9.47 -6.91 -6.76
CA ARG A 193 -10.83 -6.43 -7.09
C ARG A 193 -11.63 -7.49 -7.82
N LYS A 194 -11.04 -8.07 -8.88
CA LYS A 194 -11.64 -9.16 -9.64
C LYS A 194 -11.98 -10.38 -8.75
N TYR A 195 -11.10 -10.71 -7.80
CA TYR A 195 -11.35 -11.81 -6.88
C TYR A 195 -12.56 -11.54 -5.97
N PHE A 196 -12.70 -10.32 -5.44
CA PHE A 196 -13.88 -9.94 -4.66
C PHE A 196 -15.17 -9.93 -5.48
N GLU A 197 -15.14 -9.36 -6.69
CA GLU A 197 -16.28 -9.32 -7.59
C GLU A 197 -16.78 -10.73 -7.95
N THR A 198 -15.87 -11.63 -8.32
CA THR A 198 -16.21 -13.02 -8.69
C THR A 198 -16.82 -13.81 -7.52
N HIS A 199 -16.47 -13.46 -6.28
CA HIS A 199 -17.01 -14.08 -5.07
C HIS A 199 -18.15 -13.27 -4.44
N LYS A 200 -18.73 -12.30 -5.17
CA LYS A 200 -19.84 -11.45 -4.71
C LYS A 200 -19.54 -10.83 -3.32
N TYR A 201 -18.32 -10.33 -3.17
CA TYR A 201 -17.81 -9.71 -1.95
C TYR A 201 -17.98 -10.56 -0.68
N PHE A 202 -18.03 -11.89 -0.83
CA PHE A 202 -18.17 -12.87 0.26
C PHE A 202 -19.41 -12.64 1.15
N GLY A 203 -20.47 -12.06 0.58
CA GLY A 203 -21.72 -11.76 1.30
C GLY A 203 -21.76 -10.38 1.96
N LEU A 204 -20.66 -9.62 1.93
CA LEU A 204 -20.68 -8.19 2.24
C LEU A 204 -21.31 -7.43 1.05
N SER A 205 -22.06 -6.37 1.34
CA SER A 205 -22.43 -5.34 0.37
C SER A 205 -21.19 -4.63 -0.20
N ALA A 206 -21.19 -4.36 -1.51
CA ALA A 206 -20.04 -3.81 -2.22
C ALA A 206 -19.68 -2.37 -1.79
N ASP A 207 -20.67 -1.60 -1.36
CA ASP A 207 -20.53 -0.22 -0.87
C ASP A 207 -19.77 -0.12 0.47
N GLN A 208 -19.78 -1.18 1.29
CA GLN A 208 -19.03 -1.22 2.55
C GLN A 208 -17.54 -1.54 2.35
N ILE A 209 -17.08 -1.75 1.10
CA ILE A 209 -15.69 -2.09 0.79
C ILE A 209 -15.08 -0.98 -0.05
N THR A 210 -13.94 -0.45 0.39
CA THR A 210 -13.15 0.51 -0.39
C THR A 210 -11.77 -0.03 -0.65
N PHE A 211 -11.49 -0.30 -1.92
CA PHE A 211 -10.15 -0.61 -2.38
C PHE A 211 -9.40 0.68 -2.69
N PHE A 212 -8.19 0.79 -2.16
CA PHE A 212 -7.26 1.86 -2.49
C PHE A 212 -5.87 1.29 -2.69
N GLN A 213 -5.01 2.05 -3.37
CA GLN A 213 -3.66 1.61 -3.70
C GLN A 213 -2.66 2.41 -2.88
N GLN A 214 -1.70 1.71 -2.28
CA GLN A 214 -0.51 2.35 -1.74
C GLN A 214 0.43 2.80 -2.87
N GLY A 215 1.37 3.69 -2.52
CA GLY A 215 2.40 4.15 -3.43
C GLY A 215 3.47 3.10 -3.73
N THR A 216 4.39 3.49 -4.61
CA THR A 216 5.61 2.73 -4.89
C THR A 216 6.81 3.65 -4.86
N ILE A 217 7.96 3.09 -4.48
CA ILE A 217 9.25 3.79 -4.50
C ILE A 217 10.17 3.05 -5.47
N PRO A 218 11.02 3.77 -6.25
CA PRO A 218 12.06 3.14 -7.05
C PRO A 218 13.00 2.26 -6.23
N CYS A 219 13.33 1.10 -6.77
CA CYS A 219 14.41 0.28 -6.25
C CYS A 219 15.74 0.97 -6.57
N VAL A 220 16.62 1.03 -5.57
CA VAL A 220 17.95 1.64 -5.72
C VAL A 220 19.06 0.65 -5.39
N SER A 221 20.19 0.82 -6.05
CA SER A 221 21.44 0.13 -5.73
C SER A 221 22.04 0.67 -4.42
N LYS A 222 23.12 0.04 -3.94
CA LYS A 222 23.78 0.39 -2.67
C LYS A 222 24.33 1.82 -2.64
N ASP A 223 24.61 2.36 -3.82
CA ASP A 223 25.07 3.72 -4.07
C ASP A 223 23.93 4.69 -4.43
N GLY A 224 22.67 4.26 -4.32
CA GLY A 224 21.50 5.13 -4.47
C GLY A 224 21.02 5.38 -5.90
N ARG A 225 21.58 4.67 -6.90
CA ARG A 225 21.14 4.78 -8.30
C ARG A 225 19.93 3.91 -8.60
N PHE A 226 19.05 4.34 -9.50
CA PHE A 226 17.88 3.58 -9.89
C PHE A 226 18.25 2.24 -10.53
N ILE A 227 17.56 1.19 -10.08
CA ILE A 227 17.59 -0.12 -10.72
C ILE A 227 16.54 -0.12 -11.82
N MET A 228 16.94 -0.48 -13.03
CA MET A 228 16.05 -0.62 -14.17
C MET A 228 15.48 -2.05 -14.23
N GLU A 229 14.14 -2.19 -14.28
CA GLU A 229 13.47 -3.49 -14.51
C GLU A 229 13.65 -3.93 -15.96
N THR A 230 13.55 -2.97 -16.87
CA THR A 230 13.80 -3.11 -18.31
C THR A 230 14.48 -1.84 -18.80
N PRO A 231 15.04 -1.80 -20.02
CA PRO A 231 15.63 -0.59 -20.60
C PRO A 231 14.68 0.63 -20.64
N VAL A 232 13.36 0.43 -20.47
CA VAL A 232 12.34 1.48 -20.56
C VAL A 232 11.56 1.72 -19.26
N LYS A 233 11.92 1.04 -18.17
CA LYS A 233 11.13 1.05 -16.94
C LYS A 233 12.00 0.90 -15.69
N VAL A 234 11.84 1.83 -14.75
CA VAL A 234 12.45 1.79 -13.42
C VAL A 234 11.78 0.70 -12.60
N ALA A 235 12.59 -0.15 -11.97
CA ALA A 235 12.10 -1.14 -11.02
C ALA A 235 11.51 -0.43 -9.81
N LYS A 236 10.29 -0.81 -9.43
CA LYS A 236 9.54 -0.20 -8.31
C LYS A 236 9.09 -1.28 -7.34
N ALA A 237 9.07 -0.94 -6.06
CA ALA A 237 8.50 -1.77 -5.01
C ALA A 237 7.43 -0.99 -4.24
N PRO A 238 6.45 -1.66 -3.60
CA PRO A 238 5.53 -0.99 -2.68
C PRO A 238 6.31 -0.26 -1.57
N ASP A 239 5.83 0.91 -1.17
CA ASP A 239 6.48 1.81 -0.21
C ASP A 239 6.43 1.35 1.27
N GLY A 240 6.10 0.09 1.51
CA GLY A 240 5.95 -0.49 2.84
C GLY A 240 4.56 -0.27 3.45
N ASN A 241 4.26 -0.93 4.56
CA ASN A 241 2.95 -0.79 5.22
C ASN A 241 2.70 0.62 5.77
N GLY A 242 3.75 1.37 6.10
CA GLY A 242 3.67 2.77 6.50
C GLY A 242 3.15 3.72 5.41
N GLY A 243 3.10 3.28 4.14
CA GLY A 243 2.48 4.04 3.06
C GLY A 243 0.98 4.31 3.25
N VAL A 244 0.33 3.64 4.20
CA VAL A 244 -1.10 3.82 4.50
C VAL A 244 -1.49 5.23 4.96
N TYR A 245 -0.52 6.03 5.42
CA TYR A 245 -0.74 7.39 5.89
C TYR A 245 -0.58 8.47 4.80
N SER A 246 -0.16 8.08 3.59
CA SER A 246 0.03 8.98 2.44
C SER A 246 -1.25 9.08 1.60
#